data_AF-A0A2V8IW01-F1
#
_entry.id   AF-A0A2V8IW01-F1
#
_cell.length_a   1.000
_cell.length_b   1.000
_cell.length_c   1.000
_cell.angle_alpha   90.00
_cell.angle_beta   90.00
_cell.angle_gamma   90.00
#
_symmetry.space_group_name_H-M   'P 1'
#
loop_
_entity.id
_entity.type
_entity.pdbx_description
1 polymer ?
#
loop_
_entity_poly.entity_id
_entity_poly.type
_entity_poly.pdbx_seq_one_letter_code
_entity_poly.pdbx_strand_id
1 'polypeptide(L)'
;MLRTACSFVFACALAAAVPVAAQDAAPADLAAALVPAVPTAPGAPLAPKVSRPAALVPLYAGFATLQALDYASTMRALANGAGAEANPMMRSIVKNPPAFIALKAAATAGVIVVGEKMWKKNRVGAVLFVAGANAAMAIAVGRNYAVR
;
A
#
# COMPACT_ATOMS: atom_id res chain seq x y z
N MET A 1 -15.19 32.81 -10.87
CA MET A 1 -16.16 31.71 -11.02
C MET A 1 -15.67 30.75 -12.11
N LEU A 2 -14.80 29.79 -11.78
CA LEU A 2 -14.33 28.79 -12.74
C LEU A 2 -14.67 27.42 -12.19
N ARG A 3 -15.77 26.88 -12.72
CA ARG A 3 -16.31 25.56 -12.43
C ARG A 3 -15.39 24.52 -13.08
N THR A 4 -14.41 23.99 -12.36
CA THR A 4 -13.62 22.86 -12.87
C THR A 4 -13.97 21.61 -12.10
N ALA A 5 -15.21 21.16 -12.33
CA ALA A 5 -15.70 19.84 -11.98
C ALA A 5 -15.00 18.81 -12.88
N CYS A 6 -13.75 18.45 -12.54
CA CYS A 6 -13.11 17.28 -13.10
C CYS A 6 -13.13 16.19 -12.02
N SER A 7 -14.31 15.58 -11.95
CA SER A 7 -14.60 14.31 -11.30
C SER A 7 -13.56 13.29 -11.72
N PHE A 8 -12.72 12.83 -10.79
CA PHE A 8 -12.01 11.57 -10.96
C PHE A 8 -12.39 10.67 -9.77
N VAL A 9 -13.61 10.15 -9.88
CA VAL A 9 -14.02 8.95 -9.17
C VAL A 9 -13.27 7.79 -9.83
N PHE A 10 -12.13 7.40 -9.28
CA PHE A 10 -11.55 6.10 -9.55
C PHE A 10 -11.95 5.16 -8.41
N ALA A 11 -13.25 4.87 -8.36
CA ALA A 11 -13.79 3.80 -7.54
C ALA A 11 -13.65 2.49 -8.32
N CYS A 12 -12.62 1.70 -8.04
CA CYS A 12 -12.62 0.28 -8.37
C CYS A 12 -11.54 -0.47 -7.59
N ALA A 13 -11.91 -1.02 -6.43
CA ALA A 13 -11.58 -2.39 -6.04
C ALA A 13 -12.33 -2.72 -4.75
N LEU A 14 -13.21 -3.71 -4.89
CA LEU A 14 -14.12 -4.25 -3.90
C LEU A 14 -13.40 -4.77 -2.65
N ALA A 15 -14.15 -4.69 -1.54
CA ALA A 15 -13.79 -5.14 -0.22
C ALA A 15 -13.32 -6.60 -0.16
N ALA A 16 -12.20 -6.81 0.55
CA ALA A 16 -11.98 -8.01 1.33
C ALA A 16 -11.57 -7.55 2.73
N ALA A 17 -12.54 -7.48 3.63
CA ALA A 17 -12.27 -7.28 5.04
C ALA A 17 -11.56 -8.54 5.55
N VAL A 18 -10.25 -8.44 5.82
CA VAL A 18 -9.53 -9.47 6.56
C VAL A 18 -9.35 -8.93 7.98
N PRO A 19 -9.77 -9.66 9.03
CA PRO A 19 -9.50 -9.23 10.40
C PRO A 19 -7.99 -9.26 10.65
N VAL A 20 -7.46 -8.13 11.10
CA VAL A 20 -6.08 -8.02 11.59
C VAL A 20 -6.04 -8.70 12.97
N ALA A 21 -5.66 -9.97 12.99
CA ALA A 21 -5.27 -10.63 14.23
C ALA A 21 -3.84 -10.18 14.57
N ALA A 22 -3.68 -9.53 15.73
CA ALA A 22 -2.39 -9.19 16.31
C ALA A 22 -1.59 -10.47 16.56
N GLN A 23 -0.38 -10.57 16.00
CA GLN A 23 0.56 -11.64 16.33
C GLN A 23 1.47 -11.13 17.45
N ASP A 24 1.24 -11.61 18.66
CA ASP A 24 2.19 -11.52 19.76
C ASP A 24 3.48 -12.29 19.39
N ALA A 25 4.62 -11.60 19.50
CA ALA A 25 5.93 -12.18 19.27
C ALA A 25 6.37 -12.99 20.51
N ALA A 26 6.47 -14.31 20.37
CA ALA A 26 7.12 -15.18 21.35
C ALA A 26 8.65 -15.16 21.17
N PRO A 27 9.46 -15.15 22.24
CA PRO A 27 10.92 -15.20 22.14
C PRO A 27 11.41 -16.60 21.70
N ALA A 28 12.38 -16.61 20.78
CA ALA A 28 13.00 -17.82 20.25
C ALA A 28 13.96 -18.46 21.25
N ASP A 29 13.72 -19.74 21.54
CA ASP A 29 14.55 -20.61 22.38
C ASP A 29 15.96 -20.85 21.79
N LEU A 30 16.95 -20.75 22.66
CA LEU A 30 18.35 -21.09 22.41
C LEU A 30 18.56 -22.60 22.57
N ALA A 31 18.39 -23.37 21.50
CA ALA A 31 18.83 -24.77 21.45
C ALA A 31 19.40 -25.11 20.06
N ALA A 32 20.56 -24.54 19.77
CA ALA A 32 21.41 -24.99 18.69
C ALA A 32 22.31 -26.13 19.15
N ALA A 33 22.53 -27.07 18.22
CA ALA A 33 23.63 -28.02 18.12
C ALA A 33 23.35 -29.46 18.60
N LEU A 34 23.09 -30.34 17.63
CA LEU A 34 23.91 -31.52 17.29
C LEU A 34 23.25 -32.26 16.12
N VAL A 35 23.73 -32.04 14.88
CA VAL A 35 23.37 -32.85 13.71
C VAL A 35 24.69 -33.38 13.09
N PRO A 36 24.84 -34.70 12.88
CA PRO A 36 26.07 -35.27 12.33
C PRO A 36 26.23 -34.91 10.84
N ALA A 37 27.48 -34.64 10.44
CA ALA A 37 27.83 -34.23 9.08
C ALA A 37 27.65 -35.38 8.07
N VAL A 38 26.70 -35.22 7.15
CA VAL A 38 26.53 -36.08 5.96
C VAL A 38 27.43 -35.55 4.84
N PRO A 39 28.24 -36.39 4.16
CA PRO A 39 29.09 -35.93 3.07
C PRO A 39 28.25 -35.44 1.88
N THR A 40 28.44 -34.17 1.52
CA THR A 40 27.79 -33.48 0.41
C THR A 40 28.33 -33.95 -0.95
N ALA A 41 27.47 -34.58 -1.75
CA ALA A 41 27.71 -34.78 -3.18
C ALA A 41 27.78 -33.41 -3.90
N PRO A 42 28.56 -33.28 -5.01
CA PRO A 42 28.62 -32.04 -5.78
C PRO A 42 27.23 -31.64 -6.27
N GLY A 43 26.74 -30.51 -5.74
CA GLY A 43 25.39 -30.03 -6.00
C GLY A 43 25.19 -29.70 -7.48
N ALA A 44 24.12 -30.24 -8.07
CA ALA A 44 23.61 -29.80 -9.35
C ALA A 44 23.45 -28.26 -9.37
N PRO A 45 23.68 -27.58 -10.52
CA PRO A 45 23.54 -26.13 -10.60
C PRO A 45 22.16 -25.70 -10.11
N LEU A 46 22.14 -24.89 -9.05
CA LEU A 46 20.93 -24.34 -8.47
C LEU A 46 20.19 -23.56 -9.56
N ALA A 47 18.94 -23.95 -9.84
CA ALA A 47 18.08 -23.22 -10.74
C ALA A 47 18.06 -21.73 -10.34
N PRO A 48 18.13 -20.78 -11.30
CA PRO A 48 18.21 -19.36 -10.98
C PRO A 48 17.03 -18.96 -10.10
N LYS A 49 17.33 -18.49 -8.89
CA LYS A 49 16.31 -18.04 -7.94
C LYS A 49 15.56 -16.87 -8.55
N VAL A 50 14.26 -17.04 -8.80
CA VAL A 50 13.40 -15.96 -9.27
C VAL A 50 13.35 -14.90 -8.17
N SER A 51 14.09 -13.81 -8.36
CA SER A 51 14.14 -12.69 -7.42
C SER A 51 13.06 -11.66 -7.74
N ARG A 52 12.54 -11.02 -6.69
CA ARG A 52 11.59 -9.91 -6.77
C ARG A 52 12.27 -8.71 -7.46
N PRO A 53 11.56 -7.98 -8.34
CA PRO A 53 12.10 -6.75 -8.90
C PRO A 53 12.53 -5.76 -7.80
N ALA A 54 13.78 -5.32 -7.82
CA ALA A 54 14.35 -4.45 -6.79
C ALA A 54 13.56 -3.13 -6.62
N ALA A 55 12.95 -2.63 -7.69
CA ALA A 55 12.16 -1.41 -7.69
C ALA A 55 10.84 -1.51 -6.91
N LEU A 56 10.31 -2.72 -6.61
CA LEU A 56 9.00 -2.82 -5.96
C LEU A 56 9.04 -2.40 -4.48
N VAL A 57 10.14 -2.63 -3.76
CA VAL A 57 10.27 -2.21 -2.35
C VAL A 57 10.11 -0.68 -2.23
N PRO A 58 10.92 0.15 -2.92
CA PRO A 58 10.78 1.60 -2.81
C PRO A 58 9.44 2.09 -3.35
N LEU A 59 8.86 1.46 -4.37
CA LEU A 59 7.54 1.82 -4.88
C LEU A 59 6.41 1.56 -3.87
N TYR A 60 6.47 0.49 -3.08
CA TYR A 60 5.52 0.27 -1.98
C TYR A 60 5.73 1.26 -0.84
N ALA A 61 6.98 1.53 -0.48
CA ALA A 61 7.29 2.52 0.55
C ALA A 61 6.76 3.91 0.16
N GLY A 62 7.02 4.34 -1.08
CA GLY A 62 6.49 5.59 -1.62
C GLY A 62 4.97 5.63 -1.63
N PHE A 63 4.31 4.54 -2.00
CA PHE A 63 2.85 4.47 -1.98
C PHE A 63 2.29 4.61 -0.56
N ALA A 64 2.90 3.95 0.42
CA ALA A 64 2.53 4.07 1.83
C ALA A 64 2.72 5.49 2.35
N THR A 65 3.83 6.15 1.99
CA THR A 65 4.08 7.56 2.31
C THR A 65 3.01 8.47 1.70
N LEU A 66 2.66 8.27 0.43
CA LEU A 66 1.61 9.05 -0.23
C LEU A 66 0.24 8.86 0.42
N GLN A 67 -0.08 7.65 0.89
CA GLN A 67 -1.31 7.38 1.63
C GLN A 67 -1.33 8.10 3.00
N ALA A 68 -0.18 8.19 3.68
CA ALA A 68 -0.06 8.94 4.92
C ALA A 68 -0.20 10.46 4.69
N LEU A 69 0.42 10.98 3.63
CA LEU A 69 0.28 12.39 3.24
C LEU A 69 -1.16 12.71 2.85
N ASP A 70 -1.84 11.82 2.14
CA ASP A 70 -3.25 11.99 1.80
C ASP A 70 -4.13 12.05 3.05
N TYR A 71 -3.92 11.15 4.01
CA TYR A 71 -4.60 11.18 5.31
C TYR A 71 -4.35 12.51 6.03
N ALA A 72 -3.08 12.93 6.17
CA ALA A 72 -2.72 14.16 6.87
C ALA A 72 -3.32 15.40 6.19
N SER A 73 -3.28 15.47 4.86
CA SER A 73 -3.86 16.58 4.09
C SER A 73 -5.38 16.66 4.27
N THR A 74 -6.07 15.53 4.26
CA THR A 74 -7.53 15.46 4.43
C THR A 74 -7.95 15.88 5.84
N MET A 75 -7.28 15.35 6.87
CA MET A 75 -7.56 15.72 8.26
C MET A 75 -7.33 17.22 8.49
N ARG A 76 -6.26 17.78 7.92
CA ARG A 76 -5.99 19.22 7.99
C ARG A 76 -7.06 20.06 7.28
N ALA A 77 -7.46 19.65 6.08
CA ALA A 77 -8.48 20.37 5.31
C ALA A 77 -9.85 20.39 6.01
N LEU A 78 -10.22 19.28 6.66
CA LEU A 78 -11.45 19.20 7.46
C LEU A 78 -11.36 20.03 8.74
N ALA A 79 -10.23 19.98 9.46
CA ALA A 79 -10.03 20.73 10.69
C ALA A 79 -10.11 22.25 10.48
N ASN A 80 -9.63 22.73 9.33
CA ASN A 80 -9.62 24.16 8.99
C ASN A 80 -10.91 24.64 8.32
N GLY A 81 -11.90 23.75 8.08
CA GLY A 81 -13.14 24.07 7.38
C GLY A 81 -12.98 24.43 5.89
N ALA A 82 -11.76 24.37 5.36
CA ALA A 82 -11.42 24.70 3.97
C ALA A 82 -11.87 23.60 2.99
N GLY A 83 -12.03 22.37 3.47
CA GLY A 83 -12.44 21.21 2.66
C GLY A 83 -13.82 20.70 3.01
N ALA A 84 -14.67 20.51 1.99
CA ALA A 84 -15.81 19.62 2.06
C ALA A 84 -15.53 18.37 1.23
N GLU A 85 -15.64 17.18 1.83
CA GLU A 85 -15.57 15.91 1.09
C GLU A 85 -16.66 15.88 0.02
N ALA A 86 -16.25 16.01 -1.24
CA ALA A 86 -17.15 16.00 -2.38
C ALA A 86 -17.68 14.60 -2.67
N ASN A 87 -16.98 13.55 -2.21
CA ASN A 87 -17.40 12.18 -2.35
C ASN A 87 -18.41 11.80 -1.23
N PRO A 88 -19.70 11.59 -1.54
CA PRO A 88 -20.71 11.29 -0.53
C PRO A 88 -20.39 10.03 0.27
N MET A 89 -19.75 9.03 -0.35
CA MET A 89 -19.37 7.78 0.33
C MET A 89 -18.25 7.98 1.35
N MET A 90 -17.39 8.99 1.16
CA MET A 90 -16.29 9.27 2.07
C MET A 90 -16.69 10.12 3.27
N ARG A 91 -17.77 10.91 3.17
CA ARG A 91 -18.20 11.85 4.21
C ARG A 91 -18.37 11.21 5.58
N SER A 92 -18.92 9.99 5.65
CA SER A 92 -19.14 9.30 6.92
C SER A 92 -17.85 8.70 7.49
N ILE A 93 -16.94 8.28 6.61
CA ILE A 93 -15.68 7.63 6.99
C ILE A 93 -14.68 8.67 7.50
N VAL A 94 -14.53 9.82 6.82
CA VAL A 94 -13.56 10.86 7.24
C VAL A 94 -13.91 11.52 8.58
N LYS A 95 -15.18 11.46 9.01
CA LYS A 95 -15.63 11.90 10.34
C LYS A 95 -15.20 10.95 11.46
N ASN A 96 -14.75 9.75 11.12
CA ASN A 96 -14.23 8.75 12.04
C ASN A 96 -12.75 8.49 11.68
N PRO A 97 -11.79 9.22 12.29
CA PRO A 97 -10.37 9.12 11.92
C PRO A 97 -9.82 7.68 11.96
N PRO A 98 -10.16 6.83 12.96
CA PRO A 98 -9.82 5.40 12.94
C PRO A 98 -10.34 4.64 11.71
N ALA A 99 -11.60 4.85 11.32
CA ALA A 99 -12.15 4.21 10.12
C ALA A 99 -11.45 4.69 8.84
N PHE A 100 -11.07 5.97 8.80
CA PHE A 100 -10.39 6.54 7.65
C PHE A 100 -8.95 6.03 7.49
N ILE A 101 -8.16 5.97 8.58
CA ILE A 101 -6.83 5.39 8.52
C ILE A 101 -6.88 3.89 8.19
N ALA A 102 -7.87 3.15 8.71
CA ALA A 102 -8.08 1.75 8.37
C ALA A 102 -8.38 1.55 6.87
N LEU A 103 -9.22 2.40 6.27
CA LEU A 103 -9.49 2.37 4.84
C LEU A 103 -8.21 2.61 4.02
N LYS A 104 -7.39 3.58 4.42
CA LYS A 104 -6.10 3.86 3.76
C LYS A 104 -5.13 2.69 3.90
N ALA A 105 -5.04 2.09 5.07
CA ALA A 105 -4.22 0.91 5.30
C ALA A 105 -4.69 -0.28 4.44
N ALA A 106 -6.00 -0.51 4.35
CA ALA A 106 -6.58 -1.55 3.51
C ALA A 106 -6.27 -1.33 2.03
N ALA A 107 -6.40 -0.09 1.54
CA ALA A 107 -6.03 0.25 0.16
C ALA A 107 -4.54 0.03 -0.12
N THR A 108 -3.66 0.41 0.83
CA THR A 108 -2.21 0.17 0.75
C THR A 108 -1.90 -1.33 0.68
N ALA A 109 -2.46 -2.12 1.59
CA ALA A 109 -2.29 -3.57 1.59
C ALA A 109 -2.81 -4.20 0.29
N GLY A 110 -3.93 -3.71 -0.25
CA GLY A 110 -4.48 -4.16 -1.53
C GLY A 110 -3.50 -3.99 -2.69
N VAL A 111 -2.89 -2.81 -2.82
CA VAL A 111 -1.88 -2.56 -3.87
C VAL A 111 -0.66 -3.47 -3.70
N ILE A 112 -0.19 -3.68 -2.47
CA ILE A 112 0.93 -4.58 -2.18
C ILE A 112 0.58 -6.01 -2.56
N VAL A 113 -0.58 -6.53 -2.15
CA VAL A 113 -1.03 -7.90 -2.45
C VAL A 113 -1.15 -8.12 -3.96
N VAL A 114 -1.74 -7.17 -4.68
CA VAL A 114 -1.85 -7.24 -6.15
C VAL A 114 -0.47 -7.21 -6.80
N GLY A 115 0.42 -6.31 -6.36
CA GLY A 115 1.80 -6.24 -6.85
C GLY A 115 2.58 -7.52 -6.58
N GLU A 116 2.44 -8.11 -5.39
CA GLU A 116 3.05 -9.38 -4.98
C GLU A 116 2.55 -10.57 -5.80
N LYS A 117 1.26 -10.59 -6.13
CA LYS A 117 0.70 -11.60 -7.03
C LYS A 117 1.13 -11.39 -8.48
N MET A 118 1.29 -10.14 -8.90
CA MET A 118 1.58 -9.77 -10.29
C MET A 118 3.04 -10.01 -10.66
N TRP A 119 4.02 -9.70 -9.79
CA TRP A 119 5.44 -9.83 -10.18
C TRP A 119 5.85 -11.29 -10.44
N LYS A 120 5.15 -12.25 -9.83
CA LYS A 120 5.32 -13.68 -10.06
C LYS A 120 4.93 -14.11 -11.48
N LYS A 121 4.08 -13.32 -12.16
CA LYS A 121 3.60 -13.57 -13.54
C LYS A 121 4.23 -12.61 -14.56
N ASN A 122 4.27 -11.32 -14.25
CA ASN A 122 4.83 -10.27 -15.09
C ASN A 122 5.52 -9.21 -14.22
N ARG A 123 6.85 -9.23 -14.23
CA ARG A 123 7.69 -8.32 -13.43
C ARG A 123 7.50 -6.86 -13.85
N VAL A 124 7.48 -6.59 -15.15
CA VAL A 124 7.33 -5.23 -15.70
C VAL A 124 5.93 -4.71 -15.39
N GLY A 125 4.90 -5.56 -15.61
CA GLY A 125 3.52 -5.22 -15.28
C GLY A 125 3.34 -4.84 -13.81
N ALA A 126 3.97 -5.56 -12.89
CA ALA A 126 3.91 -5.23 -11.46
C ALA A 126 4.54 -3.87 -11.14
N VAL A 127 5.72 -3.58 -11.70
CA VAL A 127 6.38 -2.28 -11.51
C VAL A 127 5.53 -1.14 -12.07
N LEU A 128 5.01 -1.30 -13.29
CA LEU A 128 4.16 -0.29 -13.92
C LEU A 128 2.85 -0.07 -13.17
N PHE A 129 2.23 -1.15 -12.66
CA PHE A 129 1.03 -1.07 -11.84
C PHE A 129 1.25 -0.22 -10.58
N VAL A 130 2.29 -0.52 -9.81
CA VAL A 130 2.56 0.20 -8.55
C VAL A 130 3.04 1.63 -8.83
N ALA A 131 3.83 1.84 -9.89
CA ALA A 131 4.22 3.17 -10.33
C ALA A 131 2.99 4.03 -10.74
N GLY A 132 2.04 3.44 -11.47
CA GLY A 132 0.78 4.08 -11.81
C GLY A 132 -0.05 4.43 -10.57
N ALA A 133 -0.11 3.52 -9.58
CA ALA A 133 -0.77 3.79 -8.31
C ALA A 133 -0.10 4.96 -7.54
N ASN A 134 1.24 5.02 -7.52
CA ASN A 134 1.98 6.16 -6.95
C ASN A 134 1.63 7.47 -7.66
N ALA A 135 1.63 7.48 -8.99
CA ALA A 135 1.32 8.68 -9.77
C ALA A 135 -0.10 9.20 -9.47
N ALA A 136 -1.09 8.30 -9.43
CA ALA A 136 -2.47 8.65 -9.09
C ALA A 136 -2.57 9.26 -7.68
N MET A 137 -1.90 8.66 -6.70
CA MET A 137 -1.89 9.20 -5.33
C MET A 137 -1.14 10.52 -5.20
N ALA A 138 -0.03 10.71 -5.92
CA ALA A 138 0.70 11.97 -5.93
C ALA A 138 -0.16 13.14 -6.45
N ILE A 139 -0.97 12.90 -7.48
CA ILE A 139 -1.92 13.89 -8.00
C ILE A 139 -2.98 14.23 -6.95
N ALA A 140 -3.56 13.23 -6.28
CA ALA A 140 -4.56 13.44 -5.23
C ALA A 140 -3.99 14.28 -4.07
N VAL A 141 -2.82 13.88 -3.55
CA VAL A 141 -2.12 14.59 -2.48
C VAL A 141 -1.78 16.02 -2.89
N GLY A 142 -1.21 16.20 -4.09
CA GLY A 142 -0.85 17.54 -4.60
C GLY A 142 -2.06 18.47 -4.71
N ARG A 143 -3.21 17.95 -5.14
CA ARG A 143 -4.47 18.72 -5.15
C ARG A 143 -4.94 19.08 -3.75
N ASN A 144 -4.90 18.15 -2.80
CA ASN A 144 -5.35 18.40 -1.43
C ASN A 144 -4.48 19.47 -0.74
N TYR A 145 -3.16 19.46 -0.96
CA TYR A 145 -2.28 20.51 -0.43
C TYR A 145 -2.42 21.86 -1.15
N ALA A 146 -2.91 21.89 -2.39
CA ALA A 146 -3.18 23.11 -3.12
C ALA A 146 -4.46 23.82 -2.64
N VAL A 147 -5.41 23.08 -2.06
CA VAL A 147 -6.58 23.63 -1.38
C VAL A 147 -6.14 24.05 0.03
N ARG A 148 -5.90 25.35 0.23
CA ARG A 148 -5.55 25.96 1.52
C ARG A 148 -6.73 26.64 2.16
#